data_AF-A0A0R0MID3-F1
#
_entry.id   AF-A0A0R0MID3-F1
#
_cell.length_a   1.000
_cell.length_b   1.000
_cell.length_c   1.000
_cell.angle_alpha   90.00
_cell.angle_beta   90.00
_cell.angle_gamma   90.00
#
_symmetry.space_group_name_H-M   'P 1'
#
loop_
_entity.id
_entity.type
_entity.pdbx_description
1 polymer ?
#
loop_
_entity_poly.entity_id
_entity_poly.type
_entity_poly.pdbx_seq_one_letter_code
_entity_poly.pdbx_strand_id
1 'polypeptide(L)'
;MQAASTATAFSFKDFFKSFMLVELFKGMALTGRYAFARKVTIQYPEEKTPLSPRFRGLHALRRYDNGEERCIACKLCEAVCPAMAITIESEVRQDGSRRTTRYDIDLTKCIFCGFCEESCPVDSIVETHILEYHGEKRGDLYFTKDMLLAVGDRYETEIAAARAADAKYR
;
A
#
# COMPACT_ATOMS: atom_id res chain seq x y z
N MET A 1 30.59 -44.08 -9.11
CA MET A 1 31.00 -44.31 -7.71
C MET A 1 29.81 -44.05 -6.82
N GLN A 2 29.20 -45.12 -6.32
CA GLN A 2 28.03 -45.13 -5.44
C GLN A 2 28.43 -44.69 -4.03
N ALA A 3 27.71 -43.73 -3.44
CA ALA A 3 27.69 -43.53 -1.99
C ALA A 3 26.48 -44.28 -1.45
N ALA A 4 26.76 -45.36 -0.71
CA ALA A 4 25.79 -46.31 -0.19
C ALA A 4 24.86 -45.67 0.85
N SER A 5 23.57 -45.94 0.70
CA SER A 5 22.54 -45.76 1.72
C SER A 5 22.88 -46.60 2.96
N THR A 6 23.22 -45.96 4.06
CA THR A 6 23.44 -46.63 5.35
C THR A 6 22.10 -46.83 6.05
N ALA A 7 21.59 -48.07 6.01
CA ALA A 7 20.45 -48.49 6.82
C ALA A 7 20.82 -48.37 8.31
N THR A 8 20.19 -47.43 9.02
CA THR A 8 20.33 -47.28 10.46
C THR A 8 19.65 -48.45 11.16
N ALA A 9 20.38 -49.16 12.02
CA ALA A 9 19.85 -50.27 12.81
C ALA A 9 18.69 -49.78 13.69
N PHE A 10 17.56 -50.49 13.65
CA PHE A 10 16.35 -50.18 14.40
C PHE A 10 16.63 -50.33 15.91
N SER A 11 16.89 -49.22 16.59
CA SER A 11 17.16 -49.20 18.03
C SER A 11 15.88 -49.40 18.83
N PHE A 12 15.92 -50.23 19.88
CA PHE A 12 14.77 -50.45 20.79
C PHE A 12 14.21 -49.12 21.35
N LYS A 13 15.04 -48.09 21.51
CA LYS A 13 14.60 -46.74 21.91
C LYS A 13 13.76 -46.04 20.85
N ASP A 14 14.06 -46.23 19.57
CA ASP A 14 13.33 -45.60 18.47
C ASP A 14 12.01 -46.32 18.18
N PHE A 15 11.97 -47.64 18.42
CA PHE A 15 10.72 -48.41 18.46
C PHE A 15 9.79 -47.94 19.58
N PHE A 16 10.29 -47.78 20.82
CA PHE A 16 9.49 -47.28 21.94
C PHE A 16 9.04 -45.82 21.77
N LYS A 17 9.88 -44.95 21.22
CA LYS A 17 9.51 -43.55 20.90
C LYS A 17 8.41 -43.48 19.83
N SER A 18 8.48 -44.35 18.82
CA SER A 18 7.47 -44.45 17.76
C SER A 18 6.17 -45.07 18.27
N PHE A 19 6.25 -46.15 19.07
CA PHE A 19 5.10 -46.83 19.66
C PHE A 19 4.36 -45.97 20.71
N MET A 20 5.08 -45.12 21.45
CA MET A 20 4.50 -44.17 22.43
C MET A 20 4.20 -42.78 21.84
N LEU A 21 4.36 -42.59 20.52
CA LEU A 21 4.09 -41.34 19.79
C LEU A 21 4.59 -40.07 20.51
N VAL A 22 5.79 -40.13 21.10
CA VAL A 22 6.31 -39.03 21.94
C VAL A 22 6.41 -37.71 21.18
N GLU A 23 6.73 -37.77 19.88
CA GLU A 23 6.77 -36.60 19.01
C GLU A 23 5.37 -35.99 18.76
N LEU A 24 4.31 -36.82 18.71
CA LEU A 24 2.93 -36.34 18.64
C LEU A 24 2.56 -35.57 19.92
N PHE A 25 2.90 -36.11 21.09
CA PHE A 25 2.63 -35.45 22.36
C PHE A 25 3.38 -34.13 22.51
N LYS A 26 4.63 -34.04 22.07
CA LYS A 26 5.36 -32.76 22.02
C LYS A 26 4.67 -31.74 21.11
N GLY A 27 4.20 -32.18 19.94
CA GLY A 27 3.42 -31.33 19.03
C GLY A 27 2.12 -30.85 19.67
N MET A 28 1.36 -31.74 20.33
CA MET A 28 0.13 -31.37 21.04
C MET A 28 0.39 -30.44 22.22
N ALA A 29 1.49 -30.62 22.96
CA ALA A 29 1.86 -29.73 24.05
C ALA A 29 2.20 -28.32 23.55
N LEU A 30 2.87 -28.21 22.39
CA LEU A 30 3.11 -26.94 21.73
C LEU A 30 1.80 -26.28 21.29
N THR A 31 0.92 -27.02 20.62
CA THR A 31 -0.41 -26.52 20.21
C THR A 31 -1.24 -26.09 21.41
N GLY A 32 -1.24 -26.87 22.50
CA GLY A 32 -1.91 -26.53 23.75
C GLY A 32 -1.40 -25.22 24.35
N ARG A 33 -0.08 -24.99 24.33
CA ARG A 33 0.50 -23.72 24.78
C ARG A 33 -0.04 -22.52 23.98
N TYR A 34 -0.15 -22.62 22.67
CA TYR A 34 -0.69 -21.55 21.84
C TYR A 34 -2.21 -21.40 21.97
N ALA A 35 -2.94 -22.49 22.25
CA ALA A 35 -4.39 -22.44 22.49
C ALA A 35 -4.75 -21.54 23.70
N PHE A 36 -3.93 -21.58 24.76
CA PHE A 36 -4.12 -20.75 25.96
C PHE A 36 -3.36 -19.41 25.93
N ALA A 37 -2.44 -19.19 24.98
CA ALA A 37 -1.74 -17.91 24.83
C ALA A 37 -2.71 -16.78 24.42
N ARG A 38 -2.33 -15.51 24.66
CA ARG A 38 -3.11 -14.35 24.18
C ARG A 38 -3.05 -14.27 22.65
N LYS A 39 -4.18 -13.91 22.04
CA LYS A 39 -4.35 -13.87 20.58
C LYS A 39 -3.87 -12.50 20.09
N VAL A 40 -3.17 -12.47 18.95
CA VAL A 40 -2.61 -11.25 18.33
C VAL A 40 -3.65 -10.57 17.41
N THR A 41 -4.86 -11.12 17.31
CA THR A 41 -5.94 -10.61 16.48
C THR A 41 -6.42 -9.23 16.94
N ILE A 42 -6.57 -8.30 16.00
CA ILE A 42 -7.29 -7.03 16.18
C ILE A 42 -8.76 -7.21 15.77
N GLN A 43 -9.67 -6.47 16.39
CA GLN A 43 -11.10 -6.47 16.03
C GLN A 43 -11.34 -5.42 14.94
N TYR A 44 -11.32 -5.84 13.68
CA TYR A 44 -11.67 -5.00 12.55
C TYR A 44 -13.20 -5.04 12.35
N PRO A 45 -13.90 -3.89 12.16
CA PRO A 45 -13.41 -2.57 11.75
C PRO A 45 -13.11 -1.56 12.88
N GLU A 46 -13.38 -1.87 14.14
CA GLU A 46 -13.29 -0.92 15.26
C GLU A 46 -11.84 -0.53 15.60
N GLU A 47 -10.92 -1.48 15.52
CA GLU A 47 -9.48 -1.30 15.74
C GLU A 47 -8.71 -1.53 14.44
N LYS A 48 -7.87 -0.56 14.05
CA LYS A 48 -7.03 -0.64 12.84
C LYS A 48 -5.56 -0.78 13.21
N THR A 49 -4.78 -1.41 12.33
CA THR A 49 -3.32 -1.48 12.49
C THR A 49 -2.69 -0.09 12.38
N PRO A 50 -1.65 0.22 13.18
CA PRO A 50 -0.93 1.48 13.04
C PRO A 50 -0.26 1.55 11.66
N LEU A 51 -0.45 2.68 10.97
CA LEU A 51 0.15 2.96 9.67
C LEU A 51 1.35 3.89 9.84
N SER A 52 2.40 3.67 9.03
CA SER A 52 3.54 4.59 8.97
C SER A 52 3.19 5.84 8.16
N PRO A 53 3.84 7.00 8.41
CA PRO A 53 3.68 8.21 7.58
C PRO A 53 4.02 8.05 6.08
N ARG A 54 4.66 6.94 5.71
CA ARG A 54 5.06 6.60 4.33
C ARG A 54 4.13 5.57 3.68
N PHE A 55 2.98 5.32 4.29
CA PHE A 55 2.06 4.33 3.74
C PHE A 55 1.47 4.83 2.42
N ARG A 56 1.38 3.92 1.46
CA ARG A 56 0.99 4.19 0.07
C ARG A 56 -0.43 3.66 -0.18
N GLY A 57 -1.42 4.54 -0.15
CA GLY A 57 -2.84 4.21 -0.34
C GLY A 57 -3.47 4.95 -1.52
N LEU A 58 -4.72 5.41 -1.34
CA LEU A 58 -5.46 6.12 -2.37
C LEU A 58 -4.73 7.41 -2.79
N HIS A 59 -4.75 7.71 -4.09
CA HIS A 59 -4.11 8.89 -4.63
C HIS A 59 -4.95 10.15 -4.35
N ALA A 60 -4.29 11.26 -4.09
CA ALA A 60 -4.90 12.56 -3.89
C ALA A 60 -4.13 13.64 -4.66
N LEU A 61 -4.86 14.63 -5.17
CA LEU A 61 -4.27 15.86 -5.71
C LEU A 61 -4.40 16.97 -4.69
N ARG A 62 -3.27 17.57 -4.31
CA ARG A 62 -3.19 18.63 -3.32
C ARG A 62 -3.34 20.02 -3.92
N ARG A 63 -3.75 20.96 -3.07
CA ARG A 63 -3.79 22.40 -3.34
C ARG A 63 -2.73 23.13 -2.54
N TYR A 64 -2.37 24.32 -2.99
CA TYR A 64 -1.64 25.29 -2.18
C TYR A 64 -2.58 25.90 -1.14
N ASP A 65 -2.01 26.57 -0.14
CA ASP A 65 -2.77 27.20 0.96
C ASP A 65 -3.72 28.32 0.46
N ASN A 66 -3.48 28.85 -0.74
CA ASN A 66 -4.35 29.82 -1.42
C ASN A 66 -5.54 29.17 -2.15
N GLY A 67 -5.69 27.85 -2.11
CA GLY A 67 -6.74 27.09 -2.79
C GLY A 67 -6.46 26.74 -4.26
N GLU A 68 -5.32 27.16 -4.80
CA GLU A 68 -4.92 26.83 -6.18
C GLU A 68 -4.38 25.40 -6.26
N GLU A 69 -4.66 24.69 -7.35
CA GLU A 69 -4.11 23.34 -7.55
C GLU A 69 -2.58 23.37 -7.69
N ARG A 70 -1.90 22.41 -7.05
CA ARG A 70 -0.43 22.33 -7.14
C ARG A 70 0.05 21.89 -8.51
N CYS A 71 -0.75 21.12 -9.24
CA CYS A 71 -0.35 20.50 -10.50
C CYS A 71 -0.02 21.55 -11.57
N ILE A 72 1.21 21.50 -12.09
CA ILE A 72 1.70 22.36 -13.20
C ILE A 72 1.69 21.64 -14.55
N ALA A 73 1.00 20.50 -14.64
CA ALA A 73 0.90 19.69 -15.86
C ALA A 73 2.25 19.31 -16.52
N CYS A 74 3.28 19.03 -15.71
CA CYS A 74 4.62 18.67 -16.21
C CYS A 74 4.72 17.27 -16.85
N LYS A 75 3.70 16.41 -16.65
CA LYS A 75 3.62 15.02 -17.14
C LYS A 75 4.71 14.06 -16.65
N LEU A 76 5.51 14.44 -15.65
CA LEU A 76 6.53 13.55 -15.07
C LEU A 76 5.93 12.30 -14.42
N CYS A 77 4.81 12.45 -13.71
CA CYS A 77 4.10 11.32 -13.10
C CYS A 77 3.49 10.36 -14.12
N GLU A 78 3.06 10.86 -15.29
CA GLU A 78 2.60 10.03 -16.41
C GLU A 78 3.78 9.25 -17.02
N ALA A 79 4.93 9.90 -17.21
CA ALA A 79 6.12 9.28 -17.78
C ALA A 79 6.77 8.22 -16.87
N VAL A 80 6.80 8.44 -15.55
CA VAL A 80 7.43 7.51 -14.60
C VAL A 80 6.53 6.32 -14.23
N CYS A 81 5.24 6.37 -14.56
CA CYS A 81 4.29 5.35 -14.14
C CYS A 81 4.61 4.00 -14.81
N PRO A 82 5.05 2.97 -14.06
CA PRO A 82 5.47 1.70 -14.66
C PRO A 82 4.29 0.93 -15.28
N ALA A 83 3.08 1.17 -14.79
CA ALA A 83 1.86 0.54 -15.29
C ALA A 83 1.08 1.39 -16.32
N MET A 84 1.59 2.59 -16.67
CA MET A 84 0.90 3.54 -17.55
C MET A 84 -0.58 3.78 -17.13
N ALA A 85 -0.81 3.93 -15.83
CA ALA A 85 -2.14 4.07 -15.24
C ALA A 85 -2.67 5.52 -15.27
N ILE A 86 -1.80 6.49 -15.46
CA ILE A 86 -2.10 7.92 -15.39
C ILE A 86 -2.23 8.46 -16.82
N THR A 87 -3.27 9.25 -17.09
CA THR A 87 -3.45 9.97 -18.36
C THR A 87 -3.63 11.46 -18.08
N ILE A 88 -2.77 12.29 -18.70
CA ILE A 88 -2.76 13.74 -18.44
C ILE A 88 -2.93 14.51 -19.74
N GLU A 89 -3.85 15.47 -19.76
CA GLU A 89 -3.97 16.47 -20.83
C GLU A 89 -3.86 17.87 -20.22
N SER A 90 -3.25 18.80 -20.94
CA SER A 90 -2.89 20.11 -20.41
C SER A 90 -3.26 21.22 -21.38
N GLU A 91 -3.83 22.30 -20.86
CA GLU A 91 -4.13 23.51 -21.62
C GLU A 91 -3.63 24.75 -20.86
N VAL A 92 -3.50 25.86 -21.59
CA VAL A 92 -3.17 27.16 -20.99
C VAL A 92 -4.47 27.83 -20.57
N ARG A 93 -4.58 28.15 -19.28
CA ARG A 93 -5.74 28.85 -18.71
C ARG A 93 -5.68 30.34 -19.07
N GLN A 94 -6.79 31.06 -18.90
CA GLN A 94 -6.92 32.48 -19.21
C GLN A 94 -5.92 33.39 -18.46
N ASP A 95 -5.39 32.93 -17.33
CA ASP A 95 -4.36 33.61 -16.52
C ASP A 95 -2.93 33.37 -17.05
N GLY A 96 -2.77 32.62 -18.15
CA GLY A 96 -1.48 32.25 -18.72
C GLY A 96 -0.80 31.07 -18.00
N SER A 97 -1.40 30.54 -16.93
CA SER A 97 -0.88 29.37 -16.24
C SER A 97 -1.19 28.08 -17.00
N ARG A 98 -0.26 27.12 -16.99
CA ARG A 98 -0.49 25.79 -17.57
C ARG A 98 -1.09 24.86 -16.53
N ARG A 99 -2.28 24.33 -16.82
CA ARG A 99 -3.03 23.46 -15.90
C ARG A 99 -3.53 22.21 -16.62
N THR A 100 -3.95 21.22 -15.84
CA THR A 100 -4.47 19.97 -16.41
C THR A 100 -5.95 20.11 -16.72
N THR A 101 -6.36 19.79 -17.94
CA THR A 101 -7.79 19.64 -18.28
C THR A 101 -8.28 18.25 -17.91
N ARG A 102 -7.41 17.26 -18.12
CA ARG A 102 -7.64 15.87 -17.78
C ARG A 102 -6.51 15.36 -16.91
N TYR A 103 -6.85 14.72 -15.80
CA TYR A 103 -5.91 14.03 -14.94
C TYR A 103 -6.62 12.82 -14.37
N ASP A 104 -6.50 11.70 -15.07
CA ASP A 104 -7.21 10.48 -14.70
C ASP A 104 -6.23 9.40 -14.28
N ILE A 105 -6.59 8.66 -13.24
CA ILE A 105 -5.84 7.51 -12.75
C ILE A 105 -6.75 6.28 -12.79
N ASP A 106 -6.32 5.27 -13.53
CA ASP A 106 -6.94 3.96 -13.51
C ASP A 106 -6.35 3.14 -12.35
N LEU A 107 -7.04 3.10 -11.20
CA LEU A 107 -6.57 2.35 -10.03
C LEU A 107 -6.59 0.84 -10.26
N THR A 108 -7.26 0.34 -11.29
CA THR A 108 -7.18 -1.09 -11.65
C THR A 108 -5.86 -1.47 -12.29
N LYS A 109 -5.16 -0.50 -12.89
CA LYS A 109 -3.81 -0.66 -13.44
C LYS A 109 -2.72 -0.24 -12.46
N CYS A 110 -3.02 0.73 -11.59
CA CYS A 110 -2.05 1.25 -10.64
C CYS A 110 -1.54 0.15 -9.70
N ILE A 111 -0.22 0.13 -9.46
CA ILE A 111 0.43 -0.83 -8.56
C ILE A 111 0.85 -0.22 -7.22
N PHE A 112 0.46 1.03 -6.93
CA PHE A 112 0.72 1.74 -5.66
C PHE A 112 2.21 1.76 -5.26
N CYS A 113 3.09 1.98 -6.24
CA CYS A 113 4.53 2.09 -6.00
C CYS A 113 4.96 3.47 -5.52
N GLY A 114 4.12 4.50 -5.69
CA GLY A 114 4.37 5.90 -5.36
C GLY A 114 5.52 6.60 -6.08
N PHE A 115 5.96 6.10 -7.24
CA PHE A 115 6.88 6.85 -8.10
C PHE A 115 6.29 8.16 -8.60
N CYS A 116 4.95 8.22 -8.77
CA CYS A 116 4.26 9.45 -9.11
C CYS A 116 4.45 10.54 -8.04
N GLU A 117 4.47 10.13 -6.78
CA GLU A 117 4.64 11.01 -5.62
C GLU A 117 6.08 11.52 -5.48
N GLU A 118 7.07 10.67 -5.74
CA GLU A 118 8.49 11.05 -5.68
C GLU A 118 8.92 11.88 -6.89
N SER A 119 8.32 11.65 -8.05
CA SER A 119 8.65 12.36 -9.29
C SER A 119 7.96 13.71 -9.41
N CYS A 120 7.01 14.04 -8.52
CA CYS A 120 6.28 15.29 -8.60
C CYS A 120 7.13 16.46 -8.06
N PRO A 121 7.53 17.44 -8.89
CA PRO A 121 8.42 18.51 -8.46
C PRO A 121 7.78 19.52 -7.49
N VAL A 122 6.46 19.48 -7.37
CA VAL A 122 5.65 20.43 -6.59
C VAL A 122 4.76 19.73 -5.55
N ASP A 123 5.00 18.44 -5.32
CA ASP A 123 4.20 17.60 -4.40
C ASP A 123 2.68 17.70 -4.67
N SER A 124 2.29 17.69 -5.94
CA SER A 124 0.89 17.78 -6.34
C SER A 124 0.13 16.47 -6.17
N ILE A 125 0.70 15.35 -6.60
CA ILE A 125 0.10 14.03 -6.44
C ILE A 125 0.74 13.33 -5.26
N VAL A 126 -0.09 12.79 -4.37
CA VAL A 126 0.34 12.10 -3.17
C VAL A 126 -0.47 10.84 -2.92
N GLU A 127 0.15 9.85 -2.29
CA GLU A 127 -0.56 8.69 -1.77
C GLU A 127 -0.97 8.94 -0.32
N THR A 128 -2.23 8.64 -0.01
CA THR A 128 -2.83 8.86 1.32
C THR A 128 -2.77 7.59 2.16
N HIS A 129 -3.18 7.67 3.43
CA HIS A 129 -3.35 6.49 4.30
C HIS A 129 -4.66 5.72 4.07
N ILE A 130 -5.44 6.11 3.07
CA ILE A 130 -6.73 5.49 2.78
C ILE A 130 -6.47 4.18 2.02
N LEU A 131 -6.77 3.07 2.68
CA LEU A 131 -6.74 1.73 2.08
C LEU A 131 -8.15 1.16 1.84
N GLU A 132 -9.16 1.76 2.46
CA GLU A 132 -10.54 1.28 2.45
C GLU A 132 -11.35 1.96 1.33
N TYR A 133 -11.12 1.49 0.10
CA TYR A 133 -11.95 1.82 -1.04
C TYR A 133 -12.20 0.54 -1.85
N HIS A 134 -13.42 0.39 -2.35
CA HIS A 134 -13.79 -0.75 -3.17
C HIS A 134 -14.65 -0.26 -4.34
N GLY A 135 -14.48 -0.91 -5.49
CA GLY A 135 -15.37 -0.74 -6.63
C GLY A 135 -16.22 -1.99 -6.79
N GLU A 136 -17.53 -1.84 -6.88
CA GLU A 136 -18.43 -2.97 -7.14
C GLU A 136 -18.51 -3.27 -8.64
N LYS A 137 -18.38 -2.23 -9.47
CA LYS A 137 -18.48 -2.30 -10.93
C LYS A 137 -17.16 -1.92 -11.57
N ARG A 138 -16.98 -2.41 -12.80
CA ARG A 138 -15.86 -2.00 -13.65
C ARG A 138 -16.03 -0.53 -14.00
N GLY A 139 -15.07 0.29 -13.59
CA GLY A 139 -15.08 1.74 -13.80
C GLY A 139 -15.18 2.56 -12.50
N ASP A 140 -15.66 1.97 -11.40
CA ASP A 140 -15.74 2.67 -10.10
C ASP A 140 -14.35 3.07 -9.57
N LEU A 141 -13.33 2.33 -10.00
CA LEU A 141 -11.91 2.56 -9.67
C LEU A 141 -11.18 3.43 -10.71
N TYR A 142 -11.92 4.09 -11.60
CA TYR A 142 -11.38 5.09 -12.51
C TYR A 142 -11.55 6.48 -11.90
N PHE A 143 -10.46 7.04 -11.39
CA PHE A 143 -10.48 8.31 -10.66
C PHE A 143 -10.19 9.47 -11.60
N THR A 144 -11.14 10.40 -11.69
CA THR A 144 -10.97 11.64 -12.46
C THR A 144 -10.28 12.72 -11.62
N LYS A 145 -9.83 13.79 -12.29
CA LYS A 145 -9.18 14.94 -11.65
C LYS A 145 -9.97 15.48 -10.46
N ASP A 146 -11.27 15.68 -10.64
CA ASP A 146 -12.14 16.27 -9.62
C ASP A 146 -12.30 15.35 -8.42
N MET A 147 -12.37 14.03 -8.64
CA MET A 147 -12.40 13.05 -7.56
C MET A 147 -11.09 13.08 -6.76
N LEU A 148 -9.94 13.14 -7.43
CA LEU A 148 -8.63 13.18 -6.78
C LEU A 148 -8.42 14.48 -5.99
N LEU A 149 -8.89 15.62 -6.52
CA LEU A 149 -8.88 16.90 -5.80
C LEU A 149 -9.81 16.85 -4.59
N ALA A 150 -11.00 16.25 -4.72
CA ALA A 150 -11.93 16.10 -3.61
C ALA A 150 -11.38 15.21 -2.48
N VAL A 151 -10.56 14.20 -2.81
CA VAL A 151 -9.82 13.43 -1.79
C VAL A 151 -8.75 14.30 -1.15
N GLY A 152 -7.95 15.04 -1.94
CA GLY A 152 -6.94 15.95 -1.40
C GLY A 152 -7.54 16.97 -0.44
N ASP A 153 -8.61 17.65 -0.85
CA ASP A 153 -9.29 18.67 -0.03
C ASP A 153 -9.84 18.09 1.29
N ARG A 154 -10.27 16.82 1.28
CA ARG A 154 -10.84 16.15 2.46
C ARG A 154 -9.78 15.67 3.46
N TYR A 155 -8.58 15.30 2.98
CA TYR A 155 -7.52 14.68 3.78
C TYR A 155 -6.23 15.51 3.85
N GLU A 156 -6.23 16.77 3.40
CA GLU A 156 -5.03 17.62 3.34
C GLU A 156 -4.33 17.77 4.69
N THR A 157 -5.08 17.84 5.79
CA THR A 157 -4.51 17.96 7.14
C THR A 157 -3.67 16.75 7.53
N GLU A 158 -4.17 15.54 7.22
CA GLU A 158 -3.46 14.28 7.47
C GLU A 158 -2.24 14.14 6.54
N ILE A 159 -2.44 14.42 5.25
CA ILE A 159 -1.39 14.40 4.23
C ILE A 159 -0.25 15.34 4.63
N ALA A 160 -0.56 16.59 4.99
CA ALA A 160 0.43 17.59 5.38
C ALA A 160 1.20 17.16 6.63
N ALA A 161 0.52 16.59 7.63
CA ALA A 161 1.16 16.07 8.84
C ALA A 161 2.10 14.89 8.53
N ALA A 162 1.66 13.95 7.70
CA ALA A 162 2.48 12.81 7.27
C ALA A 162 3.73 13.27 6.51
N ARG A 163 3.57 14.23 5.59
CA ARG A 163 4.69 14.81 4.84
C ARG A 163 5.65 15.58 5.73
N ALA A 164 5.16 16.35 6.70
CA ALA A 164 6.01 17.04 7.67
C ALA A 164 6.85 16.05 8.49
N ALA A 165 6.28 14.89 8.85
CA ALA A 165 7.00 13.84 9.56
C ALA A 165 8.08 13.15 8.69
N ASP A 166 7.84 13.03 7.37
CA ASP A 166 8.77 12.39 6.43
C ASP A 166 9.83 13.34 5.83
N ALA A 167 9.63 14.66 5.91
CA ALA A 167 10.43 15.68 5.22
C ALA A 167 11.96 15.60 5.42
N LYS A 168 12.44 14.97 6.50
CA LYS A 168 13.88 14.77 6.73
C LYS A 168 14.53 13.74 5.79
N TYR A 169 13.75 12.82 5.25
CA TYR A 169 14.24 11.65 4.51
C TYR A 169 13.95 11.73 3.00
N ARG A 170 13.41 12.86 2.56
CA ARG A 170 12.95 13.13 1.20
C ARG A 170 13.71 14.33 0.65
#